data_AF-A0A7X8XP14-F1
#
_entry.id   AF-A0A7X8XP14-F1
#
_cell.length_a   1.000
_cell.length_b   1.000
_cell.length_c   1.000
_cell.angle_alpha   90.00
_cell.angle_beta   90.00
_cell.angle_gamma   90.00
#
_symmetry.space_group_name_H-M   'P 1'
#
loop_
_entity.id
_entity.type
_entity.pdbx_description
1 polymer ?
#
loop_
_entity_poly.entity_id
_entity_poly.type
_entity_poly.pdbx_seq_one_letter_code
_entity_poly.pdbx_strand_id
1 'polypeptide(L)'
;MSVLPSPLRDLESFLQCGSLLDLGSRLRRERLSKHAGYREDGAVVLADSRRLWRPASEEGEPRELHLLDCTEPLVGERVGMHPNLWVHAAAPPDLDAAATRSLARSGVQSLSVDSGPVSAGEGAWSEQLDLPLPLVVCATYGPNSTPAELAARLERLRTARSLRCLVWLPESPGELVHRAEATDGLLDARLLAVSRLFLPPTVRLRASWAAFGWKMAQFLLTCGADEVAGWGLEEARAWGSALKPSCTVGRHEARAGVLEASREPVEVRGCAWDS
;
A
#
# COMPACT_ATOMS: atom_id res chain seq x y z
N MET A 1 29.17 23.86 17.84
CA MET A 1 28.19 23.68 16.74
C MET A 1 27.59 22.30 16.90
N SER A 2 26.38 22.18 17.45
CA SER A 2 25.70 20.89 17.54
C SER A 2 25.26 20.49 16.13
N VAL A 3 25.90 19.47 15.58
CA VAL A 3 25.41 18.80 14.37
C VAL A 3 24.07 18.20 14.75
N LEU A 4 22.96 18.81 14.32
CA LEU A 4 21.66 18.15 14.40
C LEU A 4 21.80 16.82 13.65
N PRO A 5 21.44 15.67 14.25
CA PRO A 5 21.55 14.39 13.56
C PRO A 5 20.73 14.45 12.27
N SER A 6 21.30 13.90 11.19
CA SER A 6 20.57 13.76 9.93
C SER A 6 19.30 12.95 10.17
N PRO A 7 18.13 13.34 9.63
CA PRO A 7 16.89 12.56 9.70
C PRO A 7 17.10 11.09 9.33
N LEU A 8 18.04 10.80 8.42
CA LEU A 8 18.48 9.45 8.05
C LEU A 8 19.04 8.62 9.20
N ARG A 9 19.95 9.20 10.01
CA ARG A 9 20.62 8.47 11.09
C ARG A 9 19.63 8.10 12.19
N ASP A 10 18.66 8.98 12.45
CA ASP A 10 17.58 8.69 13.37
C ASP A 10 16.66 7.59 12.80
N LEU A 11 16.37 7.63 11.50
CA LEU A 11 15.54 6.64 10.81
C LEU A 11 16.13 5.24 10.84
N GLU A 12 17.40 5.10 10.45
CA GLU A 12 18.15 3.84 10.51
C GLU A 12 18.20 3.29 11.93
N SER A 13 18.46 4.16 12.92
CA SER A 13 18.48 3.77 14.33
C SER A 13 17.13 3.23 14.81
N PHE A 14 16.01 3.86 14.42
CA PHE A 14 14.69 3.36 14.76
C PHE A 14 14.39 2.02 14.11
N LEU A 15 14.79 1.81 12.86
CA LEU A 15 14.60 0.55 12.14
C LEU A 15 15.45 -0.59 12.72
N GLN A 16 16.65 -0.27 13.23
CA GLN A 16 17.56 -1.26 13.78
C GLN A 16 17.26 -1.61 15.24
N CYS A 17 17.04 -0.62 16.10
CA CYS A 17 17.05 -0.78 17.56
C CYS A 17 15.82 -0.18 18.25
N GLY A 18 14.87 0.40 17.50
CA GLY A 18 13.66 0.97 18.08
C GLY A 18 12.78 -0.09 18.73
N SER A 19 12.59 0.04 20.05
CA SER A 19 11.55 -0.71 20.78
C SER A 19 10.17 -0.29 20.27
N LEU A 20 9.27 -1.26 20.08
CA LEU A 20 7.87 -0.97 19.73
C LEU A 20 7.17 -0.11 20.81
N LEU A 21 7.59 -0.21 22.07
CA LEU A 21 7.07 0.63 23.15
C LEU A 21 7.48 2.10 22.97
N ASP A 22 8.73 2.34 22.56
CA ASP A 22 9.23 3.69 22.32
C ASP A 22 8.58 4.31 21.07
N LEU A 23 8.48 3.53 20.00
CA LEU A 23 7.79 3.93 18.78
C LEU A 23 6.30 4.19 19.05
N GLY A 24 5.61 3.32 19.78
CA GLY A 24 4.22 3.53 20.19
C GLY A 24 4.04 4.76 21.08
N SER A 25 5.01 5.11 21.91
CA SER A 25 4.99 6.33 22.72
C SER A 25 5.25 7.60 21.89
N ARG A 26 6.00 7.50 20.79
CA ARG A 26 6.16 8.57 19.80
C ARG A 26 4.88 8.76 18.97
N LEU A 27 4.32 7.68 18.42
CA LEU A 27 3.08 7.71 17.63
C LEU A 27 1.91 8.32 18.41
N ARG A 28 1.80 8.02 19.72
CA ARG A 28 0.77 8.63 20.58
C ARG A 28 0.91 10.16 20.71
N ARG A 29 2.14 10.70 20.65
CA ARG A 29 2.39 12.14 20.69
C ARG A 29 2.02 12.82 19.37
N GLU A 30 2.25 12.15 18.25
CA GLU A 30 1.91 12.64 16.90
C GLU A 30 0.40 12.63 16.60
N ARG A 31 -0.45 12.14 17.53
CA ARG A 31 -1.92 12.08 17.39
C ARG A 31 -2.35 11.47 16.04
N LEU A 32 -2.08 10.18 15.89
CA LEU A 32 -2.61 9.39 14.77
C LEU A 32 -4.07 9.70 14.47
N SER A 33 -4.44 9.74 13.18
CA SER A 33 -5.79 10.05 12.70
C SER A 33 -6.86 9.31 13.48
N LYS A 34 -7.92 10.01 13.92
CA LYS A 34 -9.06 9.37 14.59
C LYS A 34 -9.77 8.35 13.70
N HIS A 35 -9.65 8.53 12.39
CA HIS A 35 -10.24 7.68 11.38
C HIS A 35 -9.23 6.66 10.87
N ALA A 36 -9.71 5.49 10.47
CA ALA A 36 -8.93 4.55 9.67
C ALA A 36 -9.78 3.97 8.54
N GLY A 37 -9.16 3.89 7.37
CA GLY A 37 -9.73 3.34 6.16
C GLY A 37 -9.88 1.82 6.20
N TYR A 38 -10.92 1.28 5.56
CA TYR A 38 -11.01 -0.15 5.30
C TYR A 38 -11.59 -0.46 3.91
N ARG A 39 -11.11 -1.55 3.29
CA ARG A 39 -11.61 -2.08 2.00
C ARG A 39 -11.68 -3.61 2.02
N GLU A 40 -12.91 -4.16 1.99
CA GLU A 40 -13.14 -5.61 1.94
C GLU A 40 -12.64 -6.26 0.65
N ASP A 41 -12.43 -7.58 0.67
CA ASP A 41 -12.02 -8.34 -0.51
C ASP A 41 -13.08 -8.36 -1.63
N GLY A 42 -14.36 -8.20 -1.28
CA GLY A 42 -15.49 -8.05 -2.22
C GLY A 42 -15.47 -6.76 -3.06
N ALA A 43 -14.61 -5.80 -2.72
CA ALA A 43 -14.68 -4.45 -3.28
C ALA A 43 -14.00 -4.28 -4.64
N VAL A 44 -13.09 -5.18 -5.01
CA VAL A 44 -12.18 -5.01 -6.16
C VAL A 44 -12.48 -6.03 -7.26
N VAL A 45 -12.68 -5.53 -8.47
CA VAL A 45 -12.54 -6.31 -9.71
C VAL A 45 -11.13 -6.12 -10.24
N LEU A 46 -10.37 -7.20 -10.40
CA LEU A 46 -9.09 -7.17 -11.09
C LEU A 46 -9.30 -7.45 -12.57
N ALA A 47 -8.62 -6.74 -13.46
CA ALA A 47 -8.69 -7.00 -14.90
C ALA A 47 -7.34 -6.79 -15.58
N ASP A 48 -7.10 -7.54 -16.64
CA ASP A 48 -6.03 -7.31 -17.61
C ASP A 48 -6.59 -7.39 -19.04
N SER A 49 -5.69 -7.34 -20.02
CA SER A 49 -6.01 -7.47 -21.44
C SER A 49 -6.73 -8.76 -21.83
N ARG A 50 -6.70 -9.81 -21.01
CA ARG A 50 -7.17 -11.16 -21.35
C ARG A 50 -8.30 -11.66 -20.45
N ARG A 51 -8.39 -11.16 -19.23
CA ARG A 51 -9.20 -11.75 -18.18
C ARG A 51 -9.75 -10.70 -17.23
N LEU A 52 -10.91 -11.01 -16.68
CA LEU A 52 -11.53 -10.30 -15.57
C LEU A 52 -11.63 -11.28 -14.41
N TRP A 53 -10.99 -10.93 -13.30
CA TRP A 53 -11.05 -11.63 -12.04
C TRP A 53 -12.05 -10.91 -11.14
N ARG A 54 -13.14 -11.60 -10.83
CA ARG A 54 -14.12 -11.12 -9.87
C ARG A 54 -13.62 -11.40 -8.44
N PRO A 55 -13.99 -10.57 -7.47
CA PRO A 55 -13.54 -10.74 -6.09
C PRO A 55 -13.91 -12.12 -5.54
N ALA A 56 -13.09 -12.59 -4.59
CA ALA A 56 -13.18 -13.93 -4.04
C ALA A 56 -14.42 -14.16 -3.14
N SER A 57 -15.09 -13.09 -2.68
CA SER A 57 -16.33 -13.19 -1.90
C SER A 57 -17.55 -12.89 -2.77
N GLU A 58 -18.58 -13.75 -2.66
CA GLU A 58 -19.91 -13.50 -3.25
C GLU A 58 -20.66 -12.37 -2.52
N GLU A 59 -20.20 -12.01 -1.32
CA GLU A 59 -20.72 -10.90 -0.54
C GLU A 59 -19.94 -9.61 -0.86
N GLY A 60 -20.59 -8.68 -1.56
CA GLY A 60 -20.07 -7.34 -1.82
C GLY A 60 -20.31 -6.87 -3.26
N GLU A 61 -20.88 -5.68 -3.42
CA GLU A 61 -20.89 -5.01 -4.72
C GLU A 61 -19.50 -4.45 -5.00
N PRO A 62 -18.91 -4.71 -6.17
CA PRO A 62 -17.63 -4.13 -6.51
C PRO A 62 -17.72 -2.60 -6.56
N ARG A 63 -16.68 -1.93 -6.10
CA ARG A 63 -16.57 -0.47 -6.08
C ARG A 63 -15.32 0.02 -6.79
N GLU A 64 -14.37 -0.86 -7.05
CA GLU A 64 -13.09 -0.55 -7.65
C GLU A 64 -12.79 -1.50 -8.81
N LEU A 65 -12.23 -0.96 -9.87
CA LEU A 65 -11.67 -1.66 -11.00
C LEU A 65 -10.15 -1.47 -10.98
N HIS A 66 -9.44 -2.55 -10.74
CA HIS A 66 -7.99 -2.60 -10.68
C HIS A 66 -7.44 -3.17 -11.99
N LEU A 67 -6.73 -2.36 -12.76
CA LEU A 67 -6.16 -2.74 -14.05
C LEU A 67 -4.69 -3.14 -13.89
N LEU A 68 -4.36 -4.40 -14.21
CA LEU A 68 -3.01 -4.94 -14.17
C LEU A 68 -2.12 -4.47 -15.33
N ASP A 69 -2.75 -4.06 -16.43
CA ASP A 69 -2.13 -3.40 -17.58
C ASP A 69 -2.99 -2.18 -18.00
N CYS A 70 -2.34 -1.14 -18.55
CA CYS A 70 -3.00 0.13 -18.84
C CYS A 70 -2.87 0.55 -20.31
N THR A 71 -2.95 -0.40 -21.25
CA THR A 71 -2.96 -0.05 -22.68
C THR A 71 -4.25 0.71 -23.02
N GLU A 72 -4.16 1.85 -23.72
CA GLU A 72 -5.31 2.75 -23.95
C GLU A 72 -6.58 2.09 -24.53
N PRO A 73 -6.51 1.17 -25.51
CA PRO A 73 -7.70 0.50 -26.02
C PRO A 73 -8.43 -0.32 -24.96
N LEU A 74 -7.66 -0.96 -24.07
CA LEU A 74 -8.21 -1.78 -22.99
C LEU A 74 -8.87 -0.93 -21.92
N VAL A 75 -8.23 0.17 -21.53
CA VAL A 75 -8.74 1.05 -20.48
C VAL A 75 -10.13 1.56 -20.85
N GLY A 76 -10.30 2.07 -22.08
CA GLY A 76 -11.60 2.56 -22.54
C GLY A 76 -12.69 1.48 -22.52
N GLU A 77 -12.37 0.25 -22.96
CA GLU A 77 -13.31 -0.89 -22.93
C GLU A 77 -13.71 -1.24 -21.49
N ARG A 78 -12.72 -1.45 -20.61
CA ARG A 78 -12.96 -1.88 -19.22
C ARG A 78 -13.69 -0.82 -18.40
N VAL A 79 -13.32 0.45 -18.56
CA VAL A 79 -14.02 1.57 -17.91
C VAL A 79 -15.45 1.68 -18.44
N GLY A 80 -15.67 1.52 -19.75
CA GLY A 80 -17.00 1.52 -20.34
C GLY A 80 -17.91 0.39 -19.81
N MET A 81 -17.35 -0.78 -19.51
CA MET A 81 -18.08 -1.89 -18.88
C MET A 81 -18.41 -1.64 -17.39
N HIS A 82 -17.67 -0.74 -16.73
CA HIS A 82 -17.73 -0.50 -15.29
C HIS A 82 -17.75 1.00 -14.95
N PRO A 83 -18.71 1.79 -15.48
CA PRO A 83 -18.65 3.26 -15.46
C PRO A 83 -18.75 3.89 -14.06
N ASN A 84 -19.20 3.13 -13.06
CA ASN A 84 -19.39 3.60 -11.69
C ASN A 84 -18.29 3.16 -10.72
N LEU A 85 -17.32 2.37 -11.19
CA LEU A 85 -16.22 1.89 -10.35
C LEU A 85 -15.09 2.91 -10.31
N TRP A 86 -14.42 3.00 -9.16
CA TRP A 86 -13.15 3.70 -9.07
C TRP A 86 -12.06 2.92 -9.81
N VAL A 87 -11.37 3.55 -10.75
CA VAL A 87 -10.39 2.93 -11.63
C VAL A 87 -8.98 3.22 -11.12
N HIS A 88 -8.31 2.15 -10.71
CA HIS A 88 -6.92 2.15 -10.27
C HIS A 88 -6.09 1.29 -11.22
N ALA A 89 -4.99 1.81 -11.74
CA ALA A 89 -4.24 1.11 -12.81
C ALA A 89 -2.75 0.96 -12.50
N ALA A 90 -2.16 -0.12 -13.00
CA ALA A 90 -0.73 -0.34 -12.91
C ALA A 90 0.00 0.70 -13.77
N ALA A 91 0.97 1.42 -13.17
CA ALA A 91 1.90 2.23 -13.95
C ALA A 91 2.96 1.31 -14.58
N PRO A 92 3.11 1.28 -15.91
CA PRO A 92 4.23 0.63 -16.58
C PRO A 92 5.49 1.49 -16.40
N PRO A 93 6.70 0.90 -16.41
CA PRO A 93 7.94 1.62 -16.06
C PRO A 93 8.25 2.85 -16.93
N ASP A 94 7.79 2.84 -18.18
CA ASP A 94 8.00 3.89 -19.18
C ASP A 94 6.85 4.91 -19.25
N LEU A 95 5.89 4.85 -18.32
CA LEU A 95 4.76 5.76 -18.29
C LEU A 95 5.22 7.21 -18.04
N ASP A 96 4.92 8.11 -18.96
CA ASP A 96 5.21 9.54 -18.84
C ASP A 96 3.98 10.37 -18.45
N ALA A 97 4.19 11.68 -18.26
CA ALA A 97 3.12 12.60 -17.89
C ALA A 97 2.06 12.80 -18.99
N ALA A 98 2.41 12.67 -20.27
CA ALA A 98 1.47 12.83 -21.38
C ALA A 98 0.54 11.62 -21.49
N ALA A 99 1.10 10.42 -21.43
CA ALA A 99 0.39 9.15 -21.36
C ALA A 99 -0.50 9.10 -20.11
N THR A 100 0.01 9.53 -18.95
CA THR A 100 -0.79 9.60 -17.71
C THR A 100 -2.00 10.51 -17.84
N ARG A 101 -1.86 11.69 -18.47
CA ARG A 101 -3.00 12.58 -18.75
C ARG A 101 -4.01 11.95 -19.70
N SER A 102 -3.56 11.07 -20.59
CA SER A 102 -4.45 10.33 -21.48
C SER A 102 -5.23 9.25 -20.74
N LEU A 103 -4.57 8.47 -19.88
CA LEU A 103 -5.22 7.53 -18.98
C LEU A 103 -6.27 8.21 -18.09
N ALA A 104 -5.96 9.40 -17.57
CA ALA A 104 -6.90 10.19 -16.78
C ALA A 104 -8.16 10.57 -17.57
N ARG A 105 -8.02 10.98 -18.84
CA ARG A 105 -9.17 11.24 -19.74
C ARG A 105 -9.98 9.99 -20.04
N SER A 106 -9.34 8.83 -20.05
CA SER A 106 -9.99 7.52 -20.22
C SER A 106 -10.64 6.99 -18.94
N GLY A 107 -10.59 7.75 -17.83
CA GLY A 107 -11.28 7.44 -16.59
C GLY A 107 -10.40 6.84 -15.48
N VAL A 108 -9.08 6.68 -15.69
CA VAL A 108 -8.16 6.24 -14.63
C VAL A 108 -8.03 7.34 -13.57
N GLN A 109 -8.26 7.01 -12.30
CA GLN A 109 -8.26 7.98 -11.21
C GLN A 109 -7.03 7.89 -10.29
N SER A 110 -6.27 6.79 -10.37
CA SER A 110 -5.05 6.60 -9.59
C SER A 110 -4.15 5.54 -10.21
N LEU A 111 -2.86 5.58 -9.86
CA LEU A 111 -1.85 4.65 -10.38
C LEU A 111 -1.15 3.89 -9.26
N SER A 112 -0.84 2.62 -9.52
CA SER A 112 0.04 1.80 -8.69
C SER A 112 1.44 1.80 -9.29
N VAL A 113 2.41 2.36 -8.56
CA VAL A 113 3.83 2.30 -8.89
C VAL A 113 4.47 1.20 -8.06
N ASP A 114 5.05 0.22 -8.74
CA ASP A 114 5.82 -0.84 -8.09
C ASP A 114 7.27 -0.39 -7.95
N SER A 115 7.71 -0.14 -6.71
CA SER A 115 9.09 0.20 -6.41
C SER A 115 9.98 -1.02 -6.20
N GLY A 116 9.41 -2.23 -6.28
CA GLY A 116 10.10 -3.49 -6.13
C GLY A 116 10.77 -3.70 -4.77
N PRO A 117 11.65 -4.70 -4.67
CA PRO A 117 12.42 -5.00 -3.47
C PRO A 117 13.23 -3.80 -3.00
N VAL A 118 13.22 -3.53 -1.70
CA VAL A 118 14.03 -2.48 -1.08
C VAL A 118 15.53 -2.69 -1.34
N SER A 119 15.97 -3.95 -1.33
CA SER A 119 17.34 -4.37 -1.63
C SER A 119 17.78 -4.11 -3.09
N ALA A 120 16.84 -3.88 -4.01
CA ALA A 120 17.16 -3.53 -5.40
C ALA A 120 17.54 -2.05 -5.58
N GLY A 121 17.47 -1.24 -4.52
CA GLY A 121 17.83 0.18 -4.56
C GLY A 121 16.80 1.05 -5.30
N GLU A 122 17.27 2.14 -5.90
CA GLU A 122 16.47 3.00 -6.75
C GLU A 122 16.44 2.46 -8.19
N GLY A 123 15.25 2.48 -8.80
CA GLY A 123 15.06 2.13 -10.20
C GLY A 123 14.22 3.17 -10.94
N ALA A 124 13.72 2.79 -12.13
CA ALA A 124 12.87 3.63 -12.96
C ALA A 124 11.61 4.15 -12.24
N TRP A 125 11.12 3.40 -11.24
CA TRP A 125 9.98 3.81 -10.40
C TRP A 125 10.16 5.19 -9.75
N SER A 126 11.40 5.60 -9.47
CA SER A 126 11.69 6.88 -8.83
C SER A 126 11.36 8.07 -9.75
N GLU A 127 11.43 7.90 -11.07
CA GLU A 127 11.04 8.90 -12.07
C GLU A 127 9.51 9.04 -12.17
N GLN A 128 8.76 8.06 -11.64
CA GLN A 128 7.30 8.00 -11.71
C GLN A 128 6.62 8.69 -10.51
N LEU A 129 7.38 9.13 -9.51
CA LEU A 129 6.83 9.69 -8.26
C LEU A 129 6.11 11.04 -8.42
N ASP A 130 6.31 11.70 -9.55
CA ASP A 130 5.71 12.98 -9.90
C ASP A 130 4.70 12.88 -11.06
N LEU A 131 4.24 11.67 -11.41
CA LEU A 131 3.19 11.50 -12.42
C LEU A 131 1.90 12.25 -12.01
N PRO A 132 1.13 12.79 -12.98
CA PRO A 132 0.00 13.68 -12.74
C PRO A 132 -1.30 12.95 -12.36
N LEU A 133 -1.20 11.88 -11.57
CA LEU A 133 -2.32 11.19 -10.92
C LEU A 133 -1.91 10.80 -9.49
N PRO A 134 -2.86 10.66 -8.55
CA PRO A 134 -2.63 10.06 -7.24
C PRO A 134 -1.91 8.71 -7.35
N LEU A 135 -0.84 8.52 -6.56
CA LEU A 135 -0.03 7.32 -6.56
C LEU A 135 -0.24 6.49 -5.29
N VAL A 136 -0.46 5.20 -5.49
CA VAL A 136 -0.15 4.16 -4.51
C VAL A 136 1.23 3.62 -4.87
N VAL A 137 2.17 3.67 -3.94
CA VAL A 137 3.45 2.99 -4.11
C VAL A 137 3.41 1.67 -3.36
N CYS A 138 3.71 0.59 -4.07
CA CYS A 138 4.00 -0.71 -3.49
C CYS A 138 5.52 -0.87 -3.35
N ALA A 139 5.97 -1.30 -2.18
CA ALA A 139 7.38 -1.61 -1.93
C ALA A 139 7.49 -2.96 -1.22
N THR A 140 8.37 -3.83 -1.72
CA THR A 140 8.60 -5.13 -1.11
C THR A 140 9.83 -5.15 -0.22
N TYR A 141 9.77 -5.90 0.88
CA TYR A 141 10.87 -6.05 1.83
C TYR A 141 10.97 -7.49 2.34
N GLY A 142 12.14 -7.87 2.81
CA GLY A 142 12.41 -9.19 3.36
C GLY A 142 13.37 -9.14 4.55
N PRO A 143 13.72 -10.29 5.14
CA PRO A 143 14.64 -10.35 6.28
C PRO A 143 16.03 -9.77 6.01
N ASN A 144 16.43 -9.77 4.74
CA ASN A 144 17.70 -9.21 4.29
C ASN A 144 17.64 -7.71 3.95
N SER A 145 16.47 -7.07 4.01
CA SER A 145 16.35 -5.63 3.81
C SER A 145 17.01 -4.89 4.98
N THR A 146 18.03 -4.10 4.68
CA THR A 146 18.79 -3.39 5.69
C THR A 146 18.07 -2.10 6.14
N PRO A 147 18.31 -1.63 7.38
CA PRO A 147 17.81 -0.34 7.85
C PRO A 147 18.15 0.83 6.92
N ALA A 148 19.35 0.81 6.32
CA ALA A 148 19.81 1.87 5.40
C ALA A 148 19.01 1.88 4.09
N GLU A 149 18.74 0.72 3.50
CA GLU A 149 17.94 0.63 2.27
C GLU A 149 16.48 1.05 2.51
N LEU A 150 15.89 0.61 3.64
CA LEU A 150 14.55 1.01 4.06
C LEU A 150 14.48 2.52 4.30
N ALA A 151 15.49 3.09 4.96
CA ALA A 151 15.60 4.53 5.19
C ALA A 151 15.67 5.30 3.87
N ALA A 152 16.54 4.89 2.95
CA ALA A 152 16.69 5.51 1.64
C ALA A 152 15.37 5.48 0.83
N ARG A 153 14.63 4.36 0.87
CA ARG A 153 13.32 4.24 0.22
C ARG A 153 12.32 5.25 0.82
N LEU A 154 12.26 5.36 2.14
CA LEU A 154 11.38 6.31 2.82
C LEU A 154 11.74 7.77 2.51
N GLU A 155 13.04 8.10 2.42
CA GLU A 155 13.48 9.44 2.02
C GLU A 155 12.96 9.84 0.66
N ARG A 156 13.11 8.94 -0.30
CA ARG A 156 12.65 9.17 -1.67
C ARG A 156 11.14 9.38 -1.72
N LEU A 157 10.39 8.55 -1.00
CA LEU A 157 8.93 8.64 -0.92
C LEU A 157 8.45 9.88 -0.18
N ARG A 158 9.16 10.34 0.85
CA ARG A 158 8.79 11.56 1.62
C ARG A 158 8.71 12.81 0.73
N THR A 159 9.48 12.85 -0.36
CA THR A 159 9.50 13.98 -1.29
C THR A 159 8.52 13.86 -2.45
N ALA A 160 7.86 12.71 -2.63
CA ALA A 160 6.96 12.45 -3.74
C ALA A 160 5.64 13.24 -3.60
N ARG A 161 5.35 14.13 -4.56
CA ARG A 161 4.16 15.00 -4.47
C ARG A 161 2.86 14.27 -4.76
N SER A 162 2.91 13.27 -5.64
CA SER A 162 1.73 12.52 -6.06
C SER A 162 1.46 11.31 -5.17
N LEU A 163 2.36 10.97 -4.24
CA LEU A 163 2.17 9.88 -3.28
C LEU A 163 0.95 10.15 -2.38
N ARG A 164 0.03 9.19 -2.34
CA ARG A 164 -1.16 9.21 -1.47
C ARG A 164 -1.27 7.98 -0.58
N CYS A 165 -0.64 6.88 -0.94
CA CYS A 165 -0.62 5.66 -0.15
C CYS A 165 0.69 4.92 -0.36
N LEU A 166 1.27 4.41 0.73
CA LEU A 166 2.36 3.45 0.70
C LEU A 166 1.86 2.11 1.23
N VAL A 167 2.18 1.05 0.49
CA VAL A 167 1.90 -0.34 0.85
C VAL A 167 3.22 -1.07 0.96
N TRP A 168 3.55 -1.49 2.18
CA TRP A 168 4.66 -2.39 2.45
C TRP A 168 4.18 -3.83 2.32
N LEU A 169 4.84 -4.62 1.47
CA LEU A 169 4.52 -6.04 1.28
C LEU A 169 5.76 -6.91 1.54
N PRO A 170 5.65 -8.02 2.27
CA PRO A 170 6.76 -8.96 2.37
C PRO A 170 7.05 -9.57 0.99
N GLU A 171 8.33 -9.79 0.66
CA GLU A 171 8.75 -10.48 -0.56
C GLU A 171 8.18 -11.91 -0.64
N SER A 172 7.88 -12.52 0.51
CA SER A 172 7.27 -13.85 0.62
C SER A 172 6.11 -13.83 1.61
N PRO A 173 4.87 -13.57 1.16
CA PRO A 173 3.68 -13.63 1.99
C PRO A 173 3.30 -15.07 2.29
N GLY A 174 2.88 -15.35 3.53
CA GLY A 174 2.19 -16.59 3.90
C GLY A 174 2.83 -17.86 3.32
N GLU A 175 2.01 -18.87 2.95
CA GLU A 175 2.37 -20.24 2.52
C GLU A 175 3.49 -20.41 1.45
N LEU A 176 4.05 -19.32 0.91
CA LEU A 176 5.28 -19.32 0.10
C LEU A 176 6.58 -19.57 0.91
N VAL A 177 6.49 -19.78 2.24
CA VAL A 177 7.62 -20.02 3.17
C VAL A 177 8.50 -21.24 2.81
N HIS A 178 8.18 -22.02 1.79
CA HIS A 178 8.97 -23.20 1.45
C HIS A 178 10.38 -22.88 0.92
N ARG A 179 10.72 -21.62 0.58
CA ARG A 179 12.03 -21.27 -0.01
C ARG A 179 12.66 -19.94 0.44
N ALA A 180 11.95 -19.08 1.17
CA ALA A 180 12.47 -17.78 1.58
C ALA A 180 12.29 -17.59 3.09
N GLU A 181 13.23 -16.88 3.71
CA GLU A 181 13.07 -16.41 5.09
C GLU A 181 11.87 -15.44 5.13
N ALA A 182 10.88 -15.75 5.97
CA ALA A 182 9.73 -14.87 6.18
C ALA A 182 10.14 -13.68 7.04
N THR A 183 9.48 -12.52 6.84
CA THR A 183 9.57 -11.42 7.80
C THR A 183 8.95 -11.83 9.13
N ASP A 184 9.38 -11.21 10.22
CA ASP A 184 8.70 -11.33 11.50
C ASP A 184 7.74 -10.14 11.70
N GLY A 185 6.72 -10.35 12.53
CA GLY A 185 5.74 -9.30 12.82
C GLY A 185 6.33 -8.08 13.54
N LEU A 186 7.53 -8.21 14.15
CA LEU A 186 8.20 -7.07 14.79
C LEU A 186 8.78 -6.11 13.75
N LEU A 187 9.39 -6.64 12.68
CA LEU A 187 9.88 -5.88 11.54
C LEU A 187 8.72 -5.16 10.85
N ASP A 188 7.62 -5.86 10.58
CA ASP A 188 6.42 -5.28 9.97
C ASP A 188 5.90 -4.08 10.80
N ALA A 189 5.71 -4.29 12.10
CA ALA A 189 5.22 -3.26 13.01
C ALA A 189 6.17 -2.06 13.13
N ARG A 190 7.48 -2.33 13.17
CA ARG A 190 8.50 -1.28 13.24
C ARG A 190 8.53 -0.47 11.95
N LEU A 191 8.46 -1.12 10.80
CA LEU A 191 8.47 -0.47 9.50
C LEU A 191 7.27 0.46 9.32
N LEU A 192 6.07 0.01 9.69
CA LEU A 192 4.87 0.86 9.64
C LEU A 192 4.97 2.04 10.62
N ALA A 193 5.46 1.82 11.83
CA ALA A 193 5.60 2.88 12.84
C ALA A 193 6.60 3.94 12.40
N VAL A 194 7.74 3.50 11.89
CA VAL A 194 8.78 4.39 11.36
C VAL A 194 8.26 5.16 10.15
N SER A 195 7.59 4.48 9.21
CA SER A 195 7.00 5.12 8.03
C SER A 195 6.03 6.23 8.42
N ARG A 196 5.18 5.99 9.44
CA ARG A 196 4.22 6.99 9.90
C ARG A 196 4.88 8.20 10.55
N LEU A 197 5.95 7.99 11.31
CA LEU A 197 6.71 9.08 11.93
C LEU A 197 7.48 9.92 10.90
N PHE A 198 7.78 9.37 9.72
CA PHE A 198 8.65 9.99 8.74
C PHE A 198 7.91 10.58 7.52
N LEU A 199 6.83 9.94 7.08
CA LEU A 199 6.04 10.37 5.93
C LEU A 199 5.03 11.46 6.32
N PRO A 200 4.67 12.36 5.39
CA PRO A 200 3.62 13.35 5.64
C PRO A 200 2.30 12.69 6.07
N PRO A 201 1.50 13.32 6.96
CA PRO A 201 0.19 12.79 7.36
C PRO A 201 -0.79 12.57 6.20
N THR A 202 -0.58 13.27 5.07
CA THR A 202 -1.37 13.12 3.84
C THR A 202 -1.06 11.82 3.06
N VAL A 203 0.01 11.11 3.42
CA VAL A 203 0.35 9.80 2.84
C VAL A 203 -0.22 8.72 3.75
N ARG A 204 -1.16 7.95 3.24
CA ARG A 204 -1.72 6.79 3.93
C ARG A 204 -0.72 5.64 4.00
N LEU A 205 -0.87 4.82 5.03
CA LEU A 205 -0.13 3.59 5.22
C LEU A 205 -1.12 2.44 5.32
N ARG A 206 -1.09 1.57 4.32
CA ARG A 206 -2.00 0.44 4.21
C ARG A 206 -1.38 -0.83 4.78
N ALA A 207 -2.08 -1.45 5.72
CA ALA A 207 -1.82 -2.78 6.19
C ALA A 207 -2.66 -3.80 5.41
N SER A 208 -2.01 -4.68 4.65
CA SER A 208 -2.67 -5.68 3.82
C SER A 208 -2.96 -6.96 4.62
N TRP A 209 -4.22 -7.32 4.86
CA TRP A 209 -4.51 -8.61 5.50
C TRP A 209 -4.29 -9.79 4.55
N ALA A 210 -4.25 -9.55 3.24
CA ALA A 210 -3.77 -10.53 2.28
C ALA A 210 -2.28 -10.88 2.50
N ALA A 211 -1.48 -9.91 2.93
CA ALA A 211 -0.07 -10.10 3.30
C ALA A 211 0.09 -10.74 4.69
N PHE A 212 -0.51 -10.11 5.70
CA PHE A 212 -0.16 -10.34 7.10
C PHE A 212 -1.15 -11.25 7.84
N GLY A 213 -2.29 -11.56 7.22
CA GLY A 213 -3.46 -12.08 7.91
C GLY A 213 -4.18 -10.99 8.71
N TRP A 214 -5.40 -11.29 9.13
CA TRP A 214 -6.32 -10.30 9.70
C TRP A 214 -5.82 -9.68 11.02
N LYS A 215 -5.44 -10.50 12.00
CA LYS A 215 -5.02 -10.01 13.32
C LYS A 215 -3.79 -9.09 13.25
N MET A 216 -2.84 -9.43 12.38
CA MET A 216 -1.64 -8.62 12.22
C MET A 216 -1.97 -7.31 11.51
N ALA A 217 -2.77 -7.33 10.44
CA ALA A 217 -3.22 -6.11 9.77
C ALA A 217 -3.98 -5.16 10.72
N GLN A 218 -4.84 -5.72 11.58
CA GLN A 218 -5.52 -4.95 12.63
C GLN A 218 -4.53 -4.37 13.65
N PHE A 219 -3.57 -5.15 14.13
CA PHE A 219 -2.53 -4.69 15.05
C PHE A 219 -1.73 -3.52 14.46
N LEU A 220 -1.41 -3.57 13.16
CA LEU A 220 -0.66 -2.53 12.47
C LEU A 220 -1.35 -1.15 12.47
N LEU A 221 -2.67 -1.08 12.65
CA LEU A 221 -3.39 0.21 12.89
C LEU A 221 -2.91 0.92 14.16
N THR A 222 -2.43 0.17 15.15
CA THR A 222 -1.82 0.71 16.37
C THR A 222 -0.36 1.10 16.17
N CYS A 223 0.26 0.58 15.11
CA CYS A 223 1.64 0.84 14.70
C CYS A 223 1.74 1.89 13.58
N GLY A 224 0.70 2.70 13.35
CA GLY A 224 0.76 3.84 12.43
C GLY A 224 0.20 3.61 11.04
N ALA A 225 -0.29 2.41 10.73
CA ALA A 225 -1.19 2.22 9.59
C ALA A 225 -2.50 2.98 9.84
N ASP A 226 -3.08 3.52 8.77
CA ASP A 226 -4.37 4.23 8.78
C ASP A 226 -5.33 3.67 7.73
N GLU A 227 -4.98 2.57 7.07
CA GLU A 227 -5.85 1.81 6.21
C GLU A 227 -5.59 0.31 6.40
N VAL A 228 -6.65 -0.50 6.40
CA VAL A 228 -6.58 -1.96 6.30
C VAL A 228 -7.33 -2.43 5.05
N ALA A 229 -6.70 -3.27 4.23
CA ALA A 229 -7.32 -3.74 3.00
C ALA A 229 -6.93 -5.16 2.63
N GLY A 230 -7.77 -5.77 1.81
CA GLY A 230 -7.54 -7.10 1.27
C GLY A 230 -6.79 -7.13 -0.06
N TRP A 231 -6.95 -8.23 -0.78
CA TRP A 231 -6.30 -8.43 -2.06
C TRP A 231 -6.66 -7.32 -3.06
N GLY A 232 -5.67 -6.83 -3.79
CA GLY A 232 -5.78 -5.70 -4.69
C GLY A 232 -4.73 -5.72 -5.79
N LEU A 233 -4.44 -4.54 -6.34
CA LEU A 233 -3.52 -4.42 -7.46
C LEU A 233 -2.07 -4.60 -6.99
N GLU A 234 -1.71 -4.04 -5.85
CA GLU A 234 -0.36 -4.08 -5.29
C GLU A 234 0.05 -5.52 -4.95
N GLU A 235 -0.84 -6.28 -4.29
CA GLU A 235 -0.60 -7.69 -3.96
C GLU A 235 -0.47 -8.54 -5.24
N ALA A 236 -1.35 -8.31 -6.22
CA ALA A 236 -1.31 -9.02 -7.50
C ALA A 236 -0.04 -8.71 -8.30
N ARG A 237 0.49 -7.49 -8.21
CA ARG A 237 1.77 -7.11 -8.84
C ARG A 237 2.97 -7.71 -8.11
N ALA A 238 2.97 -7.66 -6.78
CA ALA A 238 4.09 -8.15 -5.97
C ALA A 238 4.26 -9.67 -6.07
N TRP A 239 3.16 -10.42 -6.15
CA TRP A 239 3.21 -11.90 -6.02
C TRP A 239 2.55 -12.66 -7.16
N GLY A 240 1.92 -11.95 -8.11
CA GLY A 240 1.14 -12.54 -9.17
C GLY A 240 -0.31 -12.81 -8.76
N SER A 241 -1.23 -12.71 -9.73
CA SER A 241 -2.69 -12.84 -9.53
C SER A 241 -3.18 -14.25 -9.21
N ALA A 242 -2.31 -15.26 -9.24
CA ALA A 242 -2.64 -16.66 -8.96
C ALA A 242 -2.41 -17.06 -7.49
N LEU A 243 -1.75 -16.20 -6.70
CA LEU A 243 -1.50 -16.49 -5.30
C LEU A 243 -2.79 -16.36 -4.48
N LYS A 244 -2.89 -17.14 -3.41
CA LYS A 244 -3.97 -17.01 -2.43
C LYS A 244 -3.58 -16.00 -1.35
N PRO A 245 -4.52 -15.13 -0.91
CA PRO A 245 -4.28 -14.25 0.22
C PRO A 245 -4.16 -15.05 1.51
N SER A 246 -3.41 -14.53 2.49
CA SER A 246 -3.31 -15.11 3.83
C SER A 246 -4.65 -15.13 4.57
N CYS A 247 -5.55 -14.21 4.23
CA CYS A 247 -6.88 -14.10 4.81
C CYS A 247 -7.83 -13.39 3.84
N THR A 248 -9.13 -13.68 3.95
CA THR A 248 -10.20 -12.95 3.27
C THR A 248 -11.12 -12.38 4.34
N VAL A 249 -11.41 -11.08 4.26
CA VAL A 249 -12.17 -10.34 5.29
C VAL A 249 -13.32 -9.59 4.62
N GLY A 250 -14.53 -9.84 5.12
CA GLY A 250 -15.75 -9.18 4.67
C GLY A 250 -15.94 -7.79 5.27
N ARG A 251 -16.90 -7.02 4.73
CA ARG A 251 -17.14 -5.62 5.13
C ARG A 251 -17.40 -5.45 6.63
N HIS A 252 -18.23 -6.31 7.22
CA HIS A 252 -18.60 -6.22 8.64
C HIS A 252 -17.40 -6.48 9.55
N GLU A 253 -16.61 -7.49 9.25
CA GLU A 253 -15.40 -7.84 10.00
C GLU A 253 -14.34 -6.74 9.86
N ALA A 254 -14.09 -6.24 8.64
CA ALA A 254 -13.16 -5.14 8.40
C ALA A 254 -13.54 -3.89 9.21
N ARG A 255 -14.83 -3.52 9.20
CA ARG A 255 -15.36 -2.39 9.98
C ARG A 255 -15.22 -2.61 11.49
N ALA A 256 -15.52 -3.82 11.97
CA ALA A 256 -15.39 -4.17 13.39
C ALA A 256 -13.92 -4.08 13.84
N GLY A 257 -12.98 -4.57 13.04
CA GLY A 257 -11.56 -4.54 13.41
C GLY A 257 -11.00 -3.13 13.55
N VAL A 258 -11.46 -2.20 12.72
CA VAL A 258 -11.10 -0.78 12.85
C VAL A 258 -11.65 -0.17 14.15
N LEU A 259 -12.89 -0.49 14.53
CA LEU A 259 -13.48 -0.06 15.81
C LEU A 259 -12.72 -0.62 17.01
N GLU A 260 -12.35 -1.91 16.96
CA GLU A 260 -11.55 -2.58 17.99
C GLU A 260 -10.16 -1.96 18.13
N ALA A 261 -9.58 -1.46 17.04
CA ALA A 261 -8.35 -0.66 17.05
C ALA A 261 -8.55 0.76 17.60
N SER A 262 -9.75 1.07 18.15
CA SER A 262 -10.13 2.37 18.71
C SER A 262 -10.07 3.52 17.68
N ARG A 263 -10.49 3.23 16.43
CA ARG A 263 -10.58 4.18 15.33
C ARG A 263 -12.00 4.27 14.76
N GLU A 264 -12.30 5.39 14.14
CA GLU A 264 -13.54 5.60 13.38
C GLU A 264 -13.39 4.98 11.98
N PRO A 265 -14.22 3.99 11.61
CA PRO A 265 -14.09 3.30 10.34
C PRO A 265 -14.57 4.16 9.16
N VAL A 266 -13.74 4.26 8.13
CA VAL A 266 -14.05 4.94 6.87
C VAL A 266 -13.92 3.95 5.72
N GLU A 267 -14.95 3.81 4.90
CA GLU A 267 -14.85 2.96 3.71
C GLU A 267 -14.05 3.69 2.63
N VAL A 268 -12.95 3.08 2.16
CA VAL A 268 -12.08 3.71 1.15
C VAL A 268 -12.38 3.22 -0.26
N ARG A 269 -12.12 4.07 -1.25
CA ARG A 269 -12.13 3.75 -2.68
C ARG A 269 -10.83 4.21 -3.31
N GLY A 270 -9.92 3.28 -3.60
CA GLY A 270 -8.60 3.54 -4.16
C GLY A 270 -7.80 4.57 -3.36
N CYS A 271 -7.47 5.70 -4.02
CA CYS A 271 -6.75 6.82 -3.41
C CYS A 271 -7.62 7.92 -2.79
N ALA A 272 -8.94 7.85 -2.99
CA ALA A 272 -9.85 8.88 -2.54
C ALA A 272 -10.12 8.74 -1.04
N TRP A 273 -9.42 9.55 -0.26
CA TRP A 273 -9.82 9.88 1.08
C TRP A 273 -9.41 11.33 1.37
N ASP A 274 -10.40 12.22 1.47
CA ASP A 274 -10.21 13.55 2.04
C ASP A 274 -10.32 13.41 3.57
N SER A 275 -9.21 13.68 4.27
CA SER A 275 -9.13 13.68 5.73
C SER A 275 -9.97 14.79 6.37
#